data_AF-A0A354ZL83-F1
#
_entry.id   AF-A0A354ZL83-F1
#
_cell.length_a   1.000
_cell.length_b   1.000
_cell.length_c   1.000
_cell.angle_alpha   90.00
_cell.angle_beta   90.00
_cell.angle_gamma   90.00
#
_symmetry.space_group_name_H-M   'P 1'
#
loop_
_entity.id
_entity.type
_entity.pdbx_description
1 polymer ?
#
loop_
_entity_poly.entity_id
_entity_poly.type
_entity_poly.pdbx_seq_one_letter_code
_entity_poly.pdbx_strand_id
1 'polypeptide(L)'
;MVTLAATELHRISGRLRTCDPKSAIARRGGLLTVPALQANTTRIETLVHLAAAHCHGRRDLRRSEIGHLLNERLGETPVTSLEDPVEDVFVTNVETPEGNRRQFEAGWESSAYSAQAVLDTLRCFNDRPEYRNLLSSALALLRLSDCVAERVGLRRWDVVSSAPTREIRLPSAAEVVRRAHAITFTRGQLDALGVTREAVEPFILRDKDKRALRQESIGHTSLERRPLVDFGDELILGLPHAVSPAIRRF
;
A
#
# COMPACT_ATOMS: atom_id res chain seq x y z
N MET A 1 -8.95 -0.24 -16.86
CA MET A 1 -7.58 -0.57 -16.42
C MET A 1 -6.62 0.48 -16.99
N VAL A 2 -5.80 1.15 -16.17
CA VAL A 2 -4.85 2.19 -16.62
C VAL A 2 -3.43 1.62 -16.59
N THR A 3 -2.72 1.74 -17.71
CA THR A 3 -1.30 1.40 -17.82
C THR A 3 -0.43 2.53 -17.28
N LEU A 4 0.61 2.20 -16.53
CA LEU A 4 1.59 3.16 -16.01
C LEU A 4 2.46 3.78 -17.13
N ALA A 5 2.42 3.22 -18.34
CA ALA A 5 3.08 3.76 -19.52
C ALA A 5 2.26 4.84 -20.24
N ALA A 6 1.02 5.10 -19.81
CA ALA A 6 0.10 5.97 -20.54
C ALA A 6 0.69 7.39 -20.73
N THR A 7 0.44 7.99 -21.89
CA THR A 7 1.04 9.26 -22.31
C THR A 7 0.67 10.39 -21.35
N GLU A 8 -0.55 10.37 -20.80
CA GLU A 8 -1.03 11.33 -19.81
C GLU A 8 -0.21 11.30 -18.50
N LEU A 9 0.38 10.16 -18.14
CA LEU A 9 1.19 10.00 -16.93
C LEU A 9 2.66 10.43 -17.13
N HIS A 10 3.15 10.56 -18.36
CA HIS A 10 4.56 10.89 -18.64
C HIS A 10 5.02 12.20 -17.99
N ARG A 11 4.16 13.23 -17.98
CA ARG A 11 4.49 14.53 -17.37
C ARG A 11 4.69 14.41 -15.85
N ILE A 12 3.91 13.54 -15.20
CA ILE A 12 4.02 13.25 -13.77
C ILE A 12 5.33 12.49 -13.51
N SER A 13 5.60 11.45 -14.30
CA SER A 13 6.82 10.65 -14.21
C SER A 13 8.09 11.51 -14.33
N GLY A 14 8.11 12.48 -15.24
CA GLY A 14 9.23 13.43 -15.40
C GLY A 14 9.52 14.23 -14.13
N ARG A 15 8.49 14.74 -13.47
CA ARG A 15 8.63 15.52 -12.22
C ARG A 15 9.10 14.66 -11.04
N LEU A 16 8.66 13.39 -11.00
CA LEU A 16 9.02 12.44 -9.93
C LEU A 16 10.49 12.01 -9.97
N ARG A 17 11.17 12.08 -11.12
CA ARG A 17 12.59 11.69 -11.24
C ARG A 17 13.52 12.36 -10.23
N THR A 18 13.29 13.65 -9.97
CA THR A 18 14.09 14.44 -9.02
C THR A 18 13.80 14.14 -7.55
N CYS A 19 12.74 13.39 -7.27
CA CYS A 19 12.26 13.18 -5.92
C CYS A 19 13.02 12.05 -5.22
N ASP A 20 13.18 12.19 -3.91
CA ASP A 20 13.68 11.11 -3.05
C ASP A 20 12.68 9.94 -3.06
N PRO A 21 13.08 8.71 -3.44
CA PRO A 21 12.16 7.59 -3.57
C PRO A 21 11.52 7.17 -2.24
N LYS A 22 12.28 7.19 -1.14
CA LYS A 22 11.84 6.74 0.18
C LYS A 22 10.74 7.64 0.72
N SER A 23 11.02 8.93 0.83
CA SER A 23 10.06 9.97 1.19
C SER A 23 8.89 10.00 0.21
N ALA A 24 9.15 9.79 -1.08
CA ALA A 24 8.10 9.84 -2.07
C ALA A 24 7.08 8.71 -1.89
N ILE A 25 7.53 7.47 -1.71
CA ILE A 25 6.66 6.31 -1.49
C ILE A 25 5.98 6.44 -0.12
N ALA A 26 6.74 6.71 0.94
CA ALA A 26 6.19 6.78 2.30
C ALA A 26 5.08 7.84 2.43
N ARG A 27 5.26 9.04 1.87
CA ARG A 27 4.25 10.11 1.97
C ARG A 27 2.96 9.82 1.22
N ARG A 28 2.98 9.06 0.12
CA ARG A 28 1.76 8.69 -0.61
C ARG A 28 1.15 7.41 -0.08
N GLY A 29 1.98 6.42 0.25
CA GLY A 29 1.54 5.20 0.92
C GLY A 29 0.84 5.53 2.24
N GLY A 30 1.35 6.50 2.99
CA GLY A 30 0.71 6.99 4.21
C GLY A 30 -0.68 7.60 3.97
N LEU A 31 -0.94 8.22 2.81
CA LEU A 31 -2.27 8.74 2.48
C LEU A 31 -3.31 7.62 2.28
N LEU A 32 -2.87 6.42 1.88
CA LEU A 32 -3.73 5.24 1.77
C LEU A 32 -4.22 4.72 3.13
N THR A 33 -3.73 5.30 4.24
CA THR A 33 -4.24 5.01 5.59
C THR A 33 -5.27 6.03 6.08
N VAL A 34 -5.64 7.03 5.27
CA VAL A 34 -6.60 8.09 5.62
C VAL A 34 -8.01 7.64 5.22
N PRO A 35 -8.94 7.38 6.17
CA PRO A 35 -10.27 6.88 5.83
C PRO A 35 -11.07 7.82 4.91
N ALA A 36 -10.94 9.13 5.11
CA ALA A 36 -11.62 10.13 4.28
C ALA A 36 -11.18 10.13 2.80
N LEU A 37 -10.09 9.41 2.46
CA LEU A 37 -9.55 9.30 1.12
C LEU A 37 -9.81 7.92 0.47
N GLN A 38 -10.61 7.05 1.11
CA GLN A 38 -10.85 5.68 0.65
C GLN A 38 -11.37 5.62 -0.79
N ALA A 39 -12.37 6.44 -1.14
CA ALA A 39 -12.90 6.51 -2.50
C ALA A 39 -11.88 7.01 -3.55
N ASN A 40 -10.75 7.59 -3.13
CA ASN A 40 -9.71 8.11 -4.02
C ASN A 40 -8.44 7.24 -4.03
N THR A 41 -8.54 6.01 -3.53
CA THR A 41 -7.40 5.08 -3.41
C THR A 41 -6.72 4.87 -4.75
N THR A 42 -7.46 4.68 -5.84
CA THR A 42 -6.89 4.41 -7.17
C THR A 42 -5.93 5.52 -7.62
N ARG A 43 -6.28 6.80 -7.42
CA ARG A 43 -5.38 7.93 -7.74
C ARG A 43 -4.14 7.96 -6.86
N ILE A 44 -4.31 7.78 -5.55
CA ILE A 44 -3.19 7.81 -4.59
C ILE A 44 -2.23 6.65 -4.88
N GLU A 45 -2.78 5.45 -5.09
CA GLU A 45 -2.07 4.24 -5.48
C GLU A 45 -1.30 4.43 -6.79
N THR A 46 -1.94 5.01 -7.82
CA THR A 46 -1.25 5.34 -9.07
C THR A 46 -0.03 6.22 -8.80
N LEU A 47 -0.13 7.22 -7.91
CA LEU A 47 1.01 8.06 -7.57
C LEU A 47 2.11 7.31 -6.80
N VAL A 48 1.76 6.34 -5.94
CA VAL A 48 2.74 5.44 -5.29
C VAL A 48 3.49 4.61 -6.33
N HIS A 49 2.77 4.03 -7.28
CA HIS A 49 3.37 3.24 -8.38
C HIS A 49 4.33 4.07 -9.21
N LEU A 50 3.91 5.28 -9.62
CA LEU A 50 4.77 6.19 -10.37
C LEU A 50 6.01 6.59 -9.56
N ALA A 51 5.87 6.79 -8.24
CA ALA A 51 7.00 7.08 -7.36
C ALA A 51 7.99 5.90 -7.31
N ALA A 52 7.49 4.68 -7.11
CA ALA A 52 8.31 3.46 -7.07
C ALA A 52 9.04 3.20 -8.40
N ALA A 53 8.43 3.55 -9.53
CA ALA A 53 8.97 3.30 -10.87
C ALA A 53 9.96 4.38 -11.37
N HIS A 54 9.83 5.62 -10.89
CA HIS A 54 10.53 6.77 -11.48
C HIS A 54 11.39 7.61 -10.53
N CYS A 55 11.15 7.61 -9.22
CA CYS A 55 11.96 8.40 -8.29
C CYS A 55 13.38 7.85 -8.17
N HIS A 56 14.38 8.73 -8.29
CA HIS A 56 15.81 8.40 -8.10
C HIS A 56 16.64 9.62 -7.68
N GLY A 57 15.98 10.67 -7.19
CA GLY A 57 16.61 11.92 -6.79
C GLY A 57 16.72 12.05 -5.27
N ARG A 58 16.73 13.30 -4.79
CA ARG A 58 16.89 13.64 -3.36
C ARG A 58 15.91 14.72 -2.88
N ARG A 59 14.99 15.16 -3.75
CA ARG A 59 14.08 16.27 -3.43
C ARG A 59 12.82 15.75 -2.74
N ASP A 60 12.46 16.40 -1.65
CA ASP A 60 11.17 16.18 -1.01
C ASP A 60 10.07 17.03 -1.66
N LEU A 61 8.92 16.39 -1.93
CA LEU A 61 7.72 17.08 -2.39
C LEU A 61 6.96 17.68 -1.21
N ARG A 62 6.60 18.97 -1.32
CA ARG A 62 5.75 19.65 -0.35
C ARG A 62 4.31 19.13 -0.43
N ARG A 63 3.53 19.27 0.65
CA ARG A 63 2.10 18.90 0.67
C ARG A 63 1.32 19.51 -0.49
N SER A 64 1.53 20.80 -0.79
CA SER A 64 0.86 21.48 -1.91
C SER A 64 1.21 20.86 -3.25
N GLU A 65 2.45 20.43 -3.46
CA GLU A 65 2.86 19.74 -4.69
C GLU A 65 2.22 18.34 -4.79
N ILE A 66 2.08 17.63 -3.67
CA ILE A 66 1.34 16.35 -3.63
C ILE A 66 -0.12 16.58 -4.04
N GLY A 67 -0.75 17.62 -3.49
CA GLY A 67 -2.14 17.99 -3.81
C GLY A 67 -2.30 18.33 -5.29
N HIS A 68 -1.40 19.15 -5.83
CA HIS A 68 -1.37 19.48 -7.26
C HIS A 68 -1.23 18.24 -8.15
N LEU A 69 -0.37 17.28 -7.78
CA LEU A 69 -0.22 16.03 -8.54
C LEU A 69 -1.50 15.18 -8.52
N LEU A 70 -2.19 15.11 -7.38
CA LEU A 70 -3.39 14.28 -7.22
C LEU A 70 -4.65 14.92 -7.83
N ASN A 71 -4.84 16.22 -7.64
CA ASN A 71 -6.06 16.92 -8.02
C ASN A 71 -6.00 17.51 -9.43
N GLU A 72 -4.86 18.10 -9.82
CA GLU A 72 -4.75 18.74 -11.13
C GLU A 72 -4.12 17.80 -12.15
N ARG A 73 -3.03 17.10 -11.80
CA ARG A 73 -2.35 16.23 -12.79
C ARG A 73 -3.02 14.89 -12.98
N LEU A 74 -3.36 14.18 -11.90
CA LEU A 74 -4.08 12.91 -11.98
C LEU A 74 -5.60 13.11 -12.06
N GLY A 75 -6.13 14.17 -11.47
CA GLY A 75 -7.56 14.47 -11.49
C GLY A 75 -8.11 14.75 -12.89
N GLU A 76 -7.25 15.19 -13.82
CA GLU A 76 -7.61 15.42 -15.22
C GLU A 76 -7.35 14.19 -16.13
N THR A 77 -6.99 13.04 -15.56
CA THR A 77 -6.72 11.81 -16.32
C THR A 77 -7.85 10.78 -16.17
N PRO A 78 -7.93 9.78 -17.07
CA PRO A 78 -8.87 8.66 -16.95
C PRO A 78 -8.72 7.81 -15.69
N VAL A 79 -7.66 8.00 -14.88
CA VAL A 79 -7.51 7.34 -13.57
C VAL A 79 -8.68 7.68 -12.63
N THR A 80 -9.25 8.87 -12.73
CA THR A 80 -10.42 9.26 -11.91
C THR A 80 -11.65 8.43 -12.22
N SER A 81 -11.84 7.99 -13.46
CA SER A 81 -12.94 7.12 -13.87
C SER A 81 -12.85 5.71 -13.30
N LEU A 82 -11.72 5.35 -12.70
CA LEU A 82 -11.52 4.09 -11.98
C LEU A 82 -11.81 4.21 -10.47
N GLU A 83 -12.21 5.39 -10.01
CA GLU A 83 -12.66 5.58 -8.62
C GLU A 83 -14.13 5.20 -8.52
N ASP A 84 -14.45 4.32 -7.58
CA ASP A 84 -15.80 3.86 -7.30
C ASP A 84 -16.25 4.35 -5.92
N PRO A 85 -17.56 4.47 -5.65
CA PRO A 85 -18.06 4.68 -4.30
C PRO A 85 -17.51 3.62 -3.34
N VAL A 86 -17.43 3.98 -2.07
CA VAL A 86 -17.02 3.04 -1.03
C VAL A 86 -18.12 2.00 -0.81
N GLU A 87 -17.79 0.74 -1.11
CA GLU A 87 -18.71 -0.39 -0.93
C GLU A 87 -18.51 -1.14 0.39
N ASP A 88 -17.34 -1.00 1.03
CA ASP A 88 -16.96 -1.71 2.25
C ASP A 88 -16.31 -0.77 3.30
N VAL A 89 -16.19 -1.25 4.53
CA VAL A 89 -15.52 -0.54 5.63
C VAL A 89 -14.05 -0.28 5.28
N PHE A 90 -13.42 0.72 5.91
CA PHE A 90 -12.03 1.07 5.61
C PHE A 90 -11.01 0.08 6.20
N VAL A 91 -11.31 -0.48 7.37
CA VAL A 91 -10.44 -1.44 8.07
C VAL A 91 -11.25 -2.68 8.42
N THR A 92 -10.80 -3.81 7.90
CA THR A 92 -11.37 -5.13 8.21
C THR A 92 -10.43 -5.91 9.13
N ASN A 93 -10.77 -7.17 9.36
CA ASN A 93 -10.08 -8.04 10.27
C ASN A 93 -9.94 -9.44 9.68
N VAL A 94 -8.81 -10.08 9.97
CA VAL A 94 -8.61 -11.53 9.79
C VAL A 94 -8.23 -12.16 11.12
N GLU A 95 -8.65 -13.39 11.35
CA GLU A 95 -8.34 -14.15 12.54
C GLU A 95 -7.00 -14.88 12.36
N THR A 96 -6.10 -14.72 13.33
CA THR A 96 -4.82 -15.46 13.39
C THR A 96 -4.69 -16.26 14.68
N PRO A 97 -3.82 -17.28 14.75
CA PRO A 97 -3.60 -18.04 15.98
C PRO A 97 -3.08 -17.17 17.13
N GLU A 98 -2.51 -16.00 16.80
CA GLU A 98 -1.99 -15.01 17.74
C GLU A 98 -3.00 -13.90 18.05
N GLY A 99 -4.23 -14.05 17.57
CA GLY A 99 -5.29 -13.06 17.68
C GLY A 99 -5.63 -12.37 16.37
N ASN A 100 -6.60 -11.48 16.46
CA ASN A 100 -7.14 -10.73 15.35
C ASN A 100 -6.14 -9.72 14.79
N ARG A 101 -6.03 -9.62 13.46
CA ARG A 101 -5.15 -8.66 12.76
C ARG A 101 -5.98 -7.77 11.85
N ARG A 102 -5.80 -6.46 11.99
CA ARG A 102 -6.43 -5.47 11.11
C ARG A 102 -5.74 -5.40 9.76
N GLN A 103 -6.52 -5.16 8.72
CA GLN A 103 -6.03 -4.84 7.39
C GLN A 103 -6.84 -3.70 6.78
N PHE A 104 -6.27 -3.05 5.77
CA PHE A 104 -6.89 -1.93 5.07
C PHE A 104 -7.62 -2.43 3.83
N GLU A 105 -8.86 -1.96 3.66
CA GLU A 105 -9.62 -2.15 2.44
C GLU A 105 -9.39 -0.99 1.47
N ALA A 106 -9.63 -1.29 0.19
CA ALA A 106 -9.65 -0.32 -0.90
C ALA A 106 -10.67 -0.81 -1.93
N GLY A 107 -10.43 -0.57 -3.22
CA GLY A 107 -11.22 -1.17 -4.32
C GLY A 107 -11.01 -2.68 -4.51
N TRP A 108 -10.54 -3.40 -3.49
CA TRP A 108 -10.39 -4.86 -3.53
C TRP A 108 -11.61 -5.51 -2.90
N GLU A 109 -12.41 -6.20 -3.70
CA GLU A 109 -13.60 -6.87 -3.21
C GLU A 109 -13.26 -8.02 -2.25
N SER A 110 -13.99 -8.10 -1.14
CA SER A 110 -13.95 -9.22 -0.19
C SER A 110 -12.54 -9.57 0.31
N SER A 111 -11.71 -8.56 0.59
CA SER A 111 -10.30 -8.79 0.95
C SER A 111 -10.15 -9.58 2.24
N ALA A 112 -10.98 -9.33 3.26
CA ALA A 112 -10.95 -10.05 4.53
C ALA A 112 -11.31 -11.52 4.37
N TYR A 113 -12.43 -11.80 3.71
CA TYR A 113 -12.87 -13.16 3.42
C TYR A 113 -11.81 -13.93 2.63
N SER A 114 -11.28 -13.33 1.56
CA SER A 114 -10.30 -13.99 0.70
C SER A 114 -8.99 -14.27 1.43
N ALA A 115 -8.50 -13.33 2.25
CA ALA A 115 -7.30 -13.54 3.05
C ALA A 115 -7.54 -14.64 4.10
N GLN A 116 -8.69 -14.64 4.78
CA GLN A 116 -9.04 -15.67 5.77
C GLN A 116 -9.05 -17.07 5.14
N ALA A 117 -9.69 -17.22 3.97
CA ALA A 117 -9.73 -18.51 3.27
C ALA A 117 -8.34 -19.05 2.92
N VAL A 118 -7.41 -18.18 2.52
CA VAL A 118 -6.00 -18.55 2.28
C VAL A 118 -5.33 -18.98 3.59
N LEU A 119 -5.49 -18.21 4.67
CA LEU A 119 -4.89 -18.54 5.97
C LEU A 119 -5.39 -19.89 6.50
N ASP A 120 -6.70 -20.14 6.42
CA ASP A 120 -7.30 -21.39 6.88
C ASP A 120 -6.82 -22.58 6.06
N THR A 121 -6.71 -22.40 4.74
CA THR A 121 -6.14 -23.43 3.85
C THR A 121 -4.69 -23.74 4.23
N LEU A 122 -3.84 -22.72 4.41
CA LEU A 122 -2.44 -22.91 4.79
C LEU A 122 -2.31 -23.59 6.16
N ARG A 123 -3.22 -23.30 7.10
CA ARG A 123 -3.25 -23.95 8.42
C ARG A 123 -3.55 -25.44 8.34
N CYS A 124 -4.48 -25.86 7.49
CA CYS A 124 -4.84 -27.27 7.30
C CYS A 124 -3.65 -28.13 6.87
N PHE A 125 -2.65 -27.55 6.21
CA PHE A 125 -1.46 -28.26 5.70
C PHE A 125 -0.16 -27.84 6.39
N ASN A 126 -0.23 -27.25 7.59
CA ASN A 126 0.94 -26.71 8.30
C ASN A 126 1.91 -27.78 8.84
N ASP A 127 1.56 -29.06 8.73
CA ASP A 127 2.47 -30.18 8.96
C ASP A 127 3.62 -30.20 7.94
N ARG A 128 3.39 -29.65 6.74
CA ARG A 128 4.36 -29.57 5.66
C ARG A 128 5.19 -28.27 5.70
N PRO A 129 6.53 -28.34 5.59
CA PRO A 129 7.40 -27.17 5.70
C PRO A 129 7.07 -26.03 4.71
N GLU A 130 6.69 -26.37 3.48
CA GLU A 130 6.38 -25.38 2.44
C GLU A 130 5.15 -24.53 2.79
N TYR A 131 4.07 -25.15 3.27
CA TYR A 131 2.85 -24.45 3.70
C TYR A 131 3.08 -23.67 5.00
N ARG A 132 3.91 -24.19 5.90
CA ARG A 132 4.33 -23.49 7.11
C ARG A 132 5.08 -22.20 6.80
N ASN A 133 5.97 -22.23 5.81
CA ASN A 133 6.72 -21.05 5.38
C ASN A 133 5.78 -20.00 4.74
N LEU A 134 4.81 -20.44 3.92
CA LEU A 134 3.79 -19.56 3.35
C LEU A 134 2.93 -18.92 4.45
N LEU A 135 2.45 -19.73 5.40
CA LEU A 135 1.67 -19.25 6.53
C LEU A 135 2.46 -18.23 7.36
N SER A 136 3.71 -18.54 7.69
CA SER A 136 4.60 -17.64 8.42
C SER A 136 4.79 -16.31 7.69
N SER A 137 4.94 -16.34 6.37
CA SER A 137 5.08 -15.13 5.56
C SER A 137 3.80 -14.29 5.58
N ALA A 138 2.64 -14.91 5.37
CA ALA A 138 1.36 -14.22 5.40
C ALA A 138 1.08 -13.57 6.77
N LEU A 139 1.36 -14.30 7.86
CA LEU A 139 1.22 -13.79 9.23
C LEU A 139 2.17 -12.61 9.50
N ALA A 140 3.40 -12.67 9.00
CA ALA A 140 4.35 -11.58 9.13
C ALA A 140 3.87 -10.30 8.43
N LEU A 141 3.31 -10.41 7.21
CA LEU A 141 2.74 -9.25 6.50
C LEU A 141 1.51 -8.68 7.23
N LEU A 142 0.65 -9.54 7.80
CA LEU A 142 -0.50 -9.12 8.60
C LEU A 142 -0.10 -8.38 9.88
N ARG A 143 0.99 -8.80 10.55
CA ARG A 143 1.54 -8.08 11.70
C ARG A 143 1.97 -6.66 11.33
N LEU A 144 2.56 -6.47 10.15
CA LEU A 144 2.90 -5.13 9.67
C LEU A 144 1.63 -4.30 9.43
N SER A 145 0.62 -4.85 8.77
CA SER A 145 -0.65 -4.17 8.52
C SER A 145 -1.35 -3.73 9.82
N ASP A 146 -1.43 -4.64 10.80
CA ASP A 146 -2.05 -4.38 12.09
C ASP A 146 -1.27 -3.32 12.89
N CYS A 147 0.07 -3.35 12.84
CA CYS A 147 0.91 -2.32 13.44
C CYS A 147 0.70 -0.94 12.79
N VAL A 148 0.53 -0.86 11.46
CA VAL A 148 0.17 0.40 10.81
C VAL A 148 -1.16 0.91 11.35
N ALA A 149 -2.20 0.05 11.40
CA ALA A 149 -3.52 0.42 11.90
C ALA A 149 -3.47 0.94 13.34
N GLU A 150 -2.65 0.31 14.20
CA GLU A 150 -2.38 0.79 15.56
C GLU A 150 -1.74 2.18 15.58
N ARG A 151 -0.66 2.37 14.82
CA ARG A 151 0.09 3.65 14.76
C ARG A 151 -0.75 4.82 14.27
N VAL A 152 -1.74 4.56 13.41
CA VAL A 152 -2.67 5.60 12.92
C VAL A 152 -3.97 5.67 13.70
N GLY A 153 -4.15 4.86 14.75
CA GLY A 153 -5.29 4.89 15.65
C GLY A 153 -6.60 4.38 15.05
N LEU A 154 -6.54 3.55 14.01
CA LEU A 154 -7.72 3.03 13.33
C LEU A 154 -8.23 1.73 13.95
N ARG A 155 -9.54 1.60 13.98
CA ARG A 155 -10.26 0.45 14.55
C ARG A 155 -10.94 -0.33 13.43
N ARG A 156 -11.28 -1.57 13.74
CA ARG A 156 -12.11 -2.40 12.85
C ARG A 156 -13.42 -1.69 12.54
N TRP A 157 -13.88 -1.82 11.30
CA TRP A 157 -15.13 -1.29 10.81
C TRP A 157 -15.24 0.24 10.88
N ASP A 158 -14.11 0.94 10.84
CA ASP A 158 -14.10 2.38 10.67
C ASP A 158 -14.74 2.72 9.32
N VAL A 159 -15.86 3.44 9.37
CA VAL A 159 -16.57 3.96 8.21
C VAL A 159 -16.49 5.47 8.24
N VAL A 160 -15.91 6.04 7.18
CA VAL A 160 -15.87 7.48 6.97
C VAL A 160 -16.41 7.76 5.58
N SER A 161 -17.35 8.70 5.49
CA SER A 161 -17.87 9.12 4.20
C SER A 161 -16.73 9.66 3.34
N SER A 162 -16.59 9.09 2.14
CA SER A 162 -15.71 9.59 1.09
C SER A 162 -16.44 9.47 -0.25
N ALA A 163 -16.06 10.29 -1.22
CA ALA A 163 -16.73 10.37 -2.51
C ALA A 163 -15.72 10.26 -3.66
N PRO A 164 -15.99 9.40 -4.66
CA PRO A 164 -15.10 9.23 -5.80
C PRO A 164 -15.09 10.51 -6.63
N THR A 165 -14.05 10.68 -7.45
CA THR A 165 -13.87 11.79 -8.42
C THR A 165 -13.75 13.20 -7.84
N ARG A 166 -14.02 13.40 -6.54
CA ARG A 166 -13.90 14.70 -5.88
C ARG A 166 -12.45 15.13 -5.68
N GLU A 167 -12.29 16.42 -5.40
CA GLU A 167 -11.02 16.98 -4.96
C GLU A 167 -10.53 16.29 -3.68
N ILE A 168 -9.32 15.75 -3.71
CA ILE A 168 -8.64 15.15 -2.57
C ILE A 168 -8.18 16.27 -1.64
N ARG A 169 -8.85 16.39 -0.49
CA ARG A 169 -8.43 17.28 0.59
C ARG A 169 -7.34 16.60 1.41
N LEU A 170 -6.09 16.91 1.09
CA LEU A 170 -4.96 16.36 1.82
C LEU A 170 -4.97 16.77 3.29
N PRO A 171 -4.62 15.85 4.20
CA PRO A 171 -4.44 16.22 5.60
C PRO A 171 -3.29 17.20 5.80
N SER A 172 -3.10 17.71 7.02
CA SER A 172 -2.01 18.66 7.33
C SER A 172 -0.62 18.09 6.99
N ALA A 173 0.38 18.95 6.78
CA ALA A 173 1.73 18.48 6.47
C ALA A 173 2.31 17.56 7.56
N ALA A 174 2.04 17.89 8.84
CA ALA A 174 2.41 17.07 9.97
C ALA A 174 1.72 15.70 9.96
N GLU A 175 0.43 15.64 9.58
CA GLU A 175 -0.32 14.40 9.44
C GLU A 175 0.24 13.52 8.31
N VAL A 176 0.59 14.11 7.16
CA VAL A 176 1.22 13.38 6.04
C VAL A 176 2.53 12.75 6.49
N VAL A 177 3.37 13.50 7.21
CA VAL A 177 4.64 12.98 7.75
C VAL A 177 4.39 11.89 8.79
N ARG A 178 3.44 12.08 9.71
CA ARG A 178 3.10 11.07 10.72
C ARG A 178 2.66 9.75 10.08
N ARG A 179 1.82 9.80 9.06
CA ARG A 179 1.35 8.61 8.34
C ARG A 179 2.44 7.95 7.49
N ALA A 180 3.35 8.74 6.92
CA ALA A 180 4.55 8.22 6.27
C ALA A 180 5.40 7.39 7.25
N HIS A 181 5.63 7.91 8.47
CA HIS A 181 6.32 7.16 9.52
C HIS A 181 5.54 5.94 9.98
N ALA A 182 4.20 6.01 10.03
CA ALA A 182 3.38 4.89 10.47
C ALA A 182 3.56 3.63 9.60
N ILE A 183 3.74 3.80 8.28
CA ILE A 183 3.95 2.71 7.32
C ILE A 183 5.43 2.34 7.11
N THR A 184 6.36 2.97 7.84
CA THR A 184 7.80 2.75 7.74
C THR A 184 8.30 1.98 8.96
N PHE A 185 9.15 0.98 8.74
CA PHE A 185 9.64 0.08 9.78
C PHE A 185 11.16 0.03 9.76
N THR A 186 11.77 0.42 10.88
CA THR A 186 13.19 0.17 11.15
C THR A 186 13.42 -1.30 11.50
N ARG A 187 14.66 -1.77 11.42
CA ARG A 187 15.03 -3.12 11.88
C ARG A 187 14.56 -3.40 13.32
N GLY A 188 14.82 -2.50 14.25
CA GLY A 188 14.41 -2.69 15.66
C GLY A 188 12.89 -2.76 15.84
N GLN A 189 12.11 -2.09 14.99
CA GLN A 189 10.65 -2.19 15.00
C GLN A 189 10.18 -3.53 14.41
N LEU A 190 10.84 -4.06 13.38
CA LEU A 190 10.54 -5.39 12.86
C LEU A 190 10.83 -6.46 13.92
N ASP A 191 11.98 -6.36 14.60
CA ASP A 191 12.36 -7.26 15.69
C ASP A 191 11.33 -7.22 16.84
N ALA A 192 10.89 -6.03 17.24
CA ALA A 192 9.86 -5.86 18.27
C ALA A 192 8.48 -6.45 17.89
N LEU A 193 8.19 -6.55 16.58
CA LEU A 193 6.99 -7.21 16.06
C LEU A 193 7.17 -8.72 15.88
N GLY A 194 8.35 -9.26 16.16
CA GLY A 194 8.70 -10.66 15.87
C GLY A 194 8.67 -10.97 14.38
N VAL A 195 8.85 -9.96 13.51
CA VAL A 195 8.86 -10.08 12.06
C VAL A 195 10.29 -10.09 11.58
N THR A 196 10.73 -11.20 10.99
CA THR A 196 12.05 -11.25 10.34
C THR A 196 11.93 -10.75 8.90
N ARG A 197 13.05 -10.26 8.36
CA ARG A 197 13.11 -9.84 6.95
C ARG A 197 12.86 -11.00 6.01
N GLU A 198 13.37 -12.18 6.34
CA GLU A 198 13.20 -13.40 5.55
C GLU A 198 11.72 -13.79 5.44
N ALA A 199 10.93 -13.60 6.51
CA ALA A 199 9.50 -13.88 6.51
C ALA A 199 8.70 -12.95 5.59
N VAL A 200 9.16 -11.72 5.36
CA VAL A 200 8.47 -10.74 4.50
C VAL A 200 9.09 -10.58 3.11
N GLU A 201 10.24 -11.21 2.86
CA GLU A 201 10.94 -11.20 1.57
C GLU A 201 10.05 -11.56 0.37
N PRO A 202 9.10 -12.53 0.46
CA PRO A 202 8.17 -12.80 -0.64
C PRO A 202 7.32 -11.59 -1.06
N PHE A 203 7.17 -10.59 -0.19
CA PHE A 203 6.37 -9.38 -0.41
C PHE A 203 7.21 -8.13 -0.65
N ILE A 204 8.54 -8.24 -0.69
CA ILE A 204 9.43 -7.12 -1.01
C ILE A 204 9.52 -6.95 -2.54
N LEU A 205 9.29 -5.73 -3.01
CA LEU A 205 9.37 -5.35 -4.42
C LEU A 205 10.81 -5.42 -4.90
N ARG A 206 11.06 -6.33 -5.85
CA ARG A 206 12.40 -6.60 -6.37
C ARG A 206 12.82 -5.55 -7.39
N ASP A 207 14.11 -5.37 -7.60
CA ASP A 207 14.60 -4.37 -8.58
C ASP A 207 14.20 -4.70 -10.02
N LYS A 208 14.05 -5.98 -10.37
CA LYS A 208 13.51 -6.38 -11.68
C LYS A 208 12.05 -5.94 -11.84
N ASP A 209 11.28 -6.02 -10.76
CA ASP A 209 9.87 -5.66 -10.72
C ASP A 209 9.72 -4.13 -10.80
N LYS A 210 10.58 -3.36 -10.11
CA LYS A 210 10.64 -1.89 -10.23
C LYS A 210 10.79 -1.39 -11.66
N ARG A 211 11.59 -2.10 -12.47
CA ARG A 211 11.78 -1.77 -13.90
C ARG A 211 10.54 -2.13 -14.72
N ALA A 212 9.90 -3.26 -14.43
CA ALA A 212 8.70 -3.72 -15.10
C ALA A 212 7.47 -2.83 -14.80
N LEU A 213 7.37 -2.29 -13.58
CA LEU A 213 6.25 -1.44 -13.12
C LEU A 213 5.85 -0.36 -14.14
N ARG A 214 6.82 0.21 -14.87
CA ARG A 214 6.57 1.26 -15.87
C ARG A 214 5.62 0.85 -16.99
N GLN A 215 5.49 -0.44 -17.27
CA GLN A 215 4.67 -1.00 -18.34
C GLN A 215 3.46 -1.78 -17.80
N GLU A 216 3.35 -1.91 -16.48
CA GLU A 216 2.26 -2.62 -15.84
C GLU A 216 1.01 -1.76 -15.71
N SER A 217 -0.09 -2.41 -15.39
CA SER A 217 -1.39 -1.77 -15.24
C SER A 217 -1.91 -1.92 -13.81
N ILE A 218 -2.51 -0.85 -13.29
CA ILE A 218 -3.17 -0.84 -11.97
C ILE A 218 -4.21 -1.96 -11.91
N GLY A 219 -4.24 -2.68 -10.79
CA GLY A 219 -5.01 -3.91 -10.53
C GLY A 219 -4.22 -5.21 -10.78
N HIS A 220 -3.09 -5.13 -11.49
CA HIS A 220 -2.23 -6.27 -11.81
C HIS A 220 -0.73 -5.95 -11.72
N THR A 221 -0.31 -5.07 -10.81
CA THR A 221 1.10 -4.68 -10.72
C THR A 221 1.93 -5.62 -9.85
N SER A 222 3.25 -5.55 -10.02
CA SER A 222 4.19 -6.22 -9.15
C SER A 222 4.20 -5.58 -7.75
N LEU A 223 3.94 -4.28 -7.62
CA LEU A 223 3.86 -3.60 -6.31
C LEU A 223 2.62 -4.02 -5.52
N GLU A 224 1.49 -4.30 -6.17
CA GLU A 224 0.32 -4.88 -5.50
C GLU A 224 0.58 -6.31 -5.01
N ARG A 225 1.39 -7.08 -5.72
CA ARG A 225 1.82 -8.43 -5.30
C ARG A 225 2.92 -8.38 -4.23
N ARG A 226 3.66 -7.27 -4.18
CA ARG A 226 4.84 -7.07 -3.33
C ARG A 226 4.79 -5.67 -2.72
N PRO A 227 3.89 -5.43 -1.74
CA PRO A 227 3.58 -4.10 -1.25
C PRO A 227 4.67 -3.48 -0.39
N LEU A 228 5.75 -4.22 -0.09
CA LEU A 228 6.87 -3.73 0.71
C LEU A 228 7.97 -3.20 -0.21
N VAL A 229 8.53 -2.03 0.13
CA VAL A 229 9.69 -1.47 -0.56
C VAL A 229 10.84 -1.33 0.42
N ASP A 230 11.97 -1.91 0.03
CA ASP A 230 13.17 -1.96 0.83
C ASP A 230 14.15 -0.82 0.50
N PHE A 231 14.61 -0.13 1.55
CA PHE A 231 15.64 0.91 1.50
C PHE A 231 16.90 0.58 2.33
N GLY A 232 17.07 -0.69 2.70
CA GLY A 232 18.21 -1.22 3.46
C GLY A 232 17.99 -1.11 4.97
N ASP A 233 17.98 0.12 5.49
CA ASP A 233 17.80 0.41 6.91
C ASP A 233 16.33 0.37 7.37
N GLU A 234 15.43 0.69 6.43
CA GLU A 234 14.00 0.77 6.65
C GLU A 234 13.23 0.02 5.56
N LEU A 235 12.09 -0.52 5.96
CA LEU A 235 11.13 -1.21 5.13
C LEU A 235 9.82 -0.43 5.11
N ILE A 236 9.27 -0.14 3.94
CA ILE A 236 8.04 0.65 3.79
C ILE A 236 6.91 -0.23 3.26
N LEU A 237 5.77 -0.27 3.96
CA LEU A 237 4.52 -0.82 3.43
C LEU A 237 3.88 0.21 2.48
N GLY A 238 4.35 0.22 1.24
CA GLY A 238 4.00 1.22 0.24
C GLY A 238 2.53 1.21 -0.18
N LEU A 239 1.90 0.03 -0.17
CA LEU A 239 0.47 -0.16 -0.44
C LEU A 239 -0.19 -0.92 0.74
N PRO A 240 -0.63 -0.23 1.81
CA PRO A 240 -1.26 -0.88 2.98
C PRO A 240 -2.49 -1.72 2.64
N HIS A 241 -3.28 -1.31 1.65
CA HIS A 241 -4.47 -2.02 1.19
C HIS A 241 -4.17 -3.24 0.31
N ALA A 242 -2.92 -3.37 -0.17
CA ALA A 242 -2.52 -4.49 -1.00
C ALA A 242 -2.05 -5.72 -0.18
N VAL A 243 -2.20 -5.71 1.15
CA VAL A 243 -1.82 -6.83 2.01
C VAL A 243 -2.60 -8.11 1.67
N SER A 244 -3.93 -8.03 1.57
CA SER A 244 -4.75 -9.17 1.18
C SER A 244 -4.44 -9.68 -0.25
N PRO A 245 -4.45 -8.85 -1.31
CA PRO A 245 -4.12 -9.34 -2.65
C PRO A 245 -2.68 -9.87 -2.75
N ALA A 246 -1.73 -9.36 -1.96
CA ALA A 246 -0.40 -9.95 -1.88
C ALA A 246 -0.44 -11.38 -1.29
N ILE A 247 -1.14 -11.58 -0.17
CA ILE A 247 -1.31 -12.90 0.47
C ILE A 247 -2.00 -13.90 -0.48
N ARG A 248 -2.95 -13.44 -1.29
CA ARG A 248 -3.70 -14.29 -2.22
C ARG A 248 -2.89 -14.75 -3.44
N ARG A 249 -1.79 -14.08 -3.76
CA ARG A 249 -1.12 -14.18 -5.07
C ARG A 249 0.34 -14.66 -5.01
N PHE A 250 0.89 -14.95 -3.83
CA PHE A 250 2.32 -15.28 -3.66
C PHE A 250 2.60 -16.77 -3.51
#